data_AF-A0A7W3XY86-F1
#
_entry.id   AF-A0A7W3XY86-F1
#
_cell.length_a   1.000
_cell.length_b   1.000
_cell.length_c   1.000
_cell.angle_alpha   90.00
_cell.angle_beta   90.00
_cell.angle_gamma   90.00
#
_symmetry.space_group_name_H-M   'P 1'
#
loop_
_entity.id
_entity.type
_entity.pdbx_description
1 polymer ?
#
loop_
_entity_poly.entity_id
_entity_poly.type
_entity_poly.pdbx_seq_one_letter_code
_entity_poly.pdbx_strand_id
1 'polypeptide(L)'
;MDLTPQHHPIVILDIVGSGRRTDPDQSWLRERLYAMTERALRTAGIEGAETEDRGDGILALLPGGIPKTALLGPFVDAFDAELRAHARLYRTGPRSLRLRAALHAGEVARDERGWVGADLNTAFRMVDLPALRGTLETADRAVLALAVSDLLYRAIVRHDHPGIDPTEYREVPFAAKEISGERVWIRVPGYYEPPGLPAPGTSRESGQAPPVGNAADPAGATRREAPAPAEAPPDAPPAGNSGIGTVHGGIHHGGIGVNRGEVNQRWIGATGADTGEETANLRRELERLRVELKEALRRREIDEETHRDAGAELDEAERHAEAAEARDEPARGRVLRALRRLKGLVEDVGGLAGAVTALINVVRGGTA
;
A
#
# COMPACT_ATOMS: atom_id res chain seq x y z
N MET A 1 30.41 7.96 -25.47
CA MET A 1 29.56 8.55 -24.42
C MET A 1 29.61 7.59 -23.26
N ASP A 2 30.07 8.04 -22.11
CA ASP A 2 30.09 7.22 -20.89
C ASP A 2 28.72 7.39 -20.22
N LEU A 3 27.91 6.32 -20.23
CA LEU A 3 26.63 6.30 -19.53
C LEU A 3 26.93 5.76 -18.14
N THR A 4 26.71 6.59 -17.11
CA THR A 4 26.82 6.18 -15.71
C THR A 4 25.42 6.11 -15.10
N PRO A 5 24.77 4.94 -15.09
CA PRO A 5 23.48 4.78 -14.44
C PRO A 5 23.60 5.01 -12.94
N GLN A 6 22.60 5.66 -12.38
CA GLN A 6 22.42 5.86 -10.95
C GLN A 6 21.02 5.42 -10.53
N HIS A 7 20.93 4.94 -9.30
CA HIS A 7 19.66 4.50 -8.75
C HIS A 7 18.80 5.70 -8.35
N HIS A 8 17.59 5.78 -8.90
CA HIS A 8 16.63 6.83 -8.62
C HIS A 8 15.24 6.25 -8.31
N PRO A 9 14.53 6.75 -7.28
CA PRO A 9 13.08 6.73 -7.28
C PRO A 9 12.56 7.64 -8.40
N ILE A 10 11.61 7.11 -9.17
CA ILE A 10 11.05 7.72 -10.37
C ILE A 10 9.58 8.02 -10.09
N VAL A 11 9.20 9.29 -10.26
CA VAL A 11 7.82 9.75 -10.15
C VAL A 11 7.38 10.29 -11.50
N ILE A 12 6.35 9.68 -12.08
CA ILE A 12 5.67 10.21 -13.26
C ILE A 12 4.31 10.74 -12.84
N LEU A 13 3.98 11.97 -13.21
CA LEU A 13 2.68 12.60 -13.01
C LEU A 13 2.09 12.95 -14.37
N ASP A 14 0.84 12.57 -14.61
CA ASP A 14 0.16 12.77 -15.89
C ASP A 14 -1.23 13.40 -15.68
N ILE A 15 -1.49 14.52 -16.35
CA ILE A 15 -2.77 15.25 -16.26
C ILE A 15 -3.81 14.61 -17.19
N VAL A 16 -4.95 14.21 -16.60
CA VAL A 16 -6.05 13.66 -17.39
C VAL A 16 -6.68 14.71 -18.31
N GLY A 17 -6.69 14.40 -19.61
CA GLY A 17 -7.39 15.19 -20.62
C GLY A 17 -6.76 16.56 -20.90
N SER A 18 -5.45 16.67 -20.73
CA SER A 18 -4.63 17.86 -21.05
C SER A 18 -4.88 18.39 -22.48
N GLY A 19 -4.78 17.52 -23.49
CA GLY A 19 -4.86 17.90 -24.91
C GLY A 19 -6.22 18.43 -25.39
N ARG A 20 -7.26 18.42 -24.54
CA ARG A 20 -8.56 19.04 -24.84
C ARG A 20 -8.68 20.47 -24.33
N ARG A 21 -7.66 20.98 -23.63
CA ARG A 21 -7.65 22.30 -22.98
C ARG A 21 -6.99 23.33 -23.89
N THR A 22 -7.35 24.60 -23.71
CA THR A 22 -6.70 25.71 -24.41
C THR A 22 -5.26 25.88 -23.92
N ASP A 23 -4.36 26.40 -24.76
CA ASP A 23 -2.95 26.62 -24.38
C ASP A 23 -2.79 27.44 -23.07
N PRO A 24 -3.58 28.52 -22.83
CA PRO A 24 -3.52 29.23 -21.55
C PRO A 24 -3.92 28.38 -20.35
N ASP A 25 -4.94 27.53 -20.48
CA ASP A 25 -5.34 26.63 -19.39
C ASP A 25 -4.25 25.58 -19.15
N GLN A 26 -3.68 24.99 -20.21
CA GLN A 26 -2.59 24.02 -20.10
C GLN A 26 -1.38 24.62 -19.37
N SER A 27 -0.95 25.82 -19.77
CA SER A 27 0.16 26.53 -19.11
C SER A 27 -0.11 26.78 -17.63
N TRP A 28 -1.32 27.27 -17.30
CA TRP A 28 -1.70 27.57 -15.91
C TRP A 28 -1.76 26.31 -15.04
N LEU A 29 -2.30 25.21 -15.57
CA LEU A 29 -2.38 23.93 -14.86
C LEU A 29 -1.02 23.30 -14.64
N ARG A 30 -0.13 23.44 -15.62
CA ARG A 30 1.25 23.01 -15.53
C ARG A 30 1.97 23.74 -14.41
N GLU A 31 1.95 25.08 -14.39
CA GLU A 31 2.53 25.88 -13.30
C GLU A 31 1.98 25.44 -11.94
N ARG A 32 0.67 25.18 -11.87
CA ARG A 32 0.01 24.72 -10.65
C ARG A 32 0.50 23.34 -10.20
N LEU A 33 0.64 22.40 -11.14
CA LEU A 33 1.13 21.04 -10.87
C LEU A 33 2.56 21.07 -10.32
N TYR A 34 3.47 21.83 -10.94
CA TYR A 34 4.85 21.98 -10.44
C TYR A 34 4.87 22.48 -9.00
N ALA A 35 4.12 23.55 -8.71
CA ALA A 35 4.08 24.14 -7.38
C ALA A 35 3.49 23.18 -6.34
N MET A 36 2.51 22.34 -6.69
CA MET A 36 1.96 21.29 -5.82
C MET A 36 2.97 20.17 -5.56
N THR A 37 3.63 19.69 -6.61
CA THR A 37 4.65 18.63 -6.50
C THR A 37 5.80 19.08 -5.61
N GLU A 38 6.31 20.29 -5.80
CA GLU A 38 7.37 20.85 -4.96
C GLU A 38 6.94 20.99 -3.49
N ARG A 39 5.71 21.46 -3.23
CA ARG A 39 5.19 21.53 -1.86
C ARG A 39 5.08 20.15 -1.23
N ALA A 40 4.56 19.16 -1.96
CA ALA A 40 4.43 17.80 -1.47
C ALA A 40 5.80 17.15 -1.18
N LEU A 41 6.79 17.34 -2.05
CA LEU A 41 8.16 16.87 -1.82
C LEU A 41 8.77 17.49 -0.56
N ARG A 42 8.63 18.81 -0.38
CA ARG A 42 9.09 19.51 0.83
C ARG A 42 8.39 19.01 2.09
N THR A 43 7.07 18.82 2.06
CA THR A 43 6.30 18.27 3.19
C THR A 43 6.78 16.86 3.55
N ALA A 44 7.19 16.06 2.57
CA ALA A 44 7.75 14.74 2.78
C ALA A 44 9.23 14.73 3.20
N GLY A 45 9.88 15.89 3.31
CA GLY A 45 11.33 16.00 3.58
C GLY A 45 12.20 15.48 2.44
N ILE A 46 11.68 15.48 1.19
CA ILE A 46 12.39 15.04 0.00
C ILE A 46 12.95 16.27 -0.72
N GLU A 47 14.26 16.34 -0.82
CA GLU A 47 15.00 17.41 -1.49
C GLU A 47 15.83 16.86 -2.65
N GLY A 48 16.34 17.74 -3.51
CA GLY A 48 17.24 17.36 -4.61
C GLY A 48 16.56 16.60 -5.75
N ALA A 49 15.24 16.71 -5.90
CA ALA A 49 14.53 16.14 -7.04
C ALA A 49 14.91 16.88 -8.34
N GLU A 50 15.27 16.12 -9.36
CA GLU A 50 15.43 16.65 -10.72
C GLU A 50 14.14 16.45 -11.50
N THR A 51 13.50 17.54 -11.90
CA THR A 51 12.23 17.52 -12.63
C THR A 51 12.41 17.84 -14.11
N GLU A 52 11.80 17.06 -14.98
CA GLU A 52 11.71 17.29 -16.41
C GLU A 52 10.26 17.50 -16.83
N ASP A 53 10.05 18.50 -17.69
CA ASP A 53 8.75 18.82 -18.26
C ASP A 53 8.38 17.91 -19.41
N ARG A 54 7.14 17.41 -19.37
CA ARG A 54 6.57 16.53 -20.39
C ARG A 54 5.41 17.17 -21.15
N GLY A 55 5.15 18.46 -20.95
CA GLY A 55 4.03 19.19 -21.55
C GLY A 55 2.74 19.00 -20.75
N ASP A 56 2.26 17.76 -20.67
CA ASP A 56 1.05 17.37 -19.93
C ASP A 56 1.32 16.61 -18.62
N GLY A 57 2.59 16.56 -18.21
CA GLY A 57 3.02 15.83 -17.03
C GLY A 57 4.37 16.28 -16.49
N ILE A 58 4.79 15.65 -15.40
CA ILE A 58 6.10 15.84 -14.76
C ILE A 58 6.78 14.48 -14.66
N LEU A 59 8.04 14.42 -15.07
CA LEU A 59 8.99 13.40 -14.63
C LEU A 59 9.79 14.00 -13.47
N ALA A 60 9.84 13.34 -12.32
CA ALA A 60 10.76 13.68 -11.24
C ALA A 60 11.64 12.48 -10.88
N LEU A 61 12.95 12.68 -10.92
CA LEU A 61 13.95 11.73 -10.44
C LEU A 61 14.44 12.21 -9.07
N LEU A 62 14.23 11.38 -8.06
CA LEU A 62 14.61 11.71 -6.68
C LEU A 62 16.01 11.16 -6.37
N PRO A 63 16.75 11.70 -5.39
CA PRO A 63 18.02 11.11 -4.99
C PRO A 63 17.86 9.67 -4.50
N GLY A 64 18.75 8.78 -4.92
CA GLY A 64 18.74 7.36 -4.56
C GLY A 64 18.71 7.07 -3.05
N GLY A 65 19.24 7.98 -2.23
CA GLY A 65 19.34 7.84 -0.77
C GLY A 65 18.06 8.14 0.01
N ILE A 66 17.00 8.68 -0.60
CA ILE A 66 15.80 9.07 0.15
C ILE A 66 15.05 7.85 0.72
N PRO A 67 14.41 7.96 1.90
CA PRO A 67 13.53 6.91 2.41
C PRO A 67 12.31 6.70 1.49
N LYS A 68 12.11 5.47 1.01
CA LYS A 68 10.99 5.17 0.10
C LYS A 68 9.64 5.18 0.84
N THR A 69 9.65 5.03 2.16
CA THR A 69 8.49 5.27 3.01
C THR A 69 8.04 6.72 2.97
N ALA A 70 8.97 7.69 2.91
CA ALA A 70 8.63 9.11 2.74
C ALA A 70 7.97 9.38 1.38
N LEU A 71 8.40 8.68 0.33
CA LEU A 71 7.80 8.76 -1.01
C LEU A 71 6.40 8.13 -1.05
N LEU A 72 6.21 6.94 -0.49
CA LEU A 72 4.95 6.19 -0.61
C LEU A 72 3.86 6.60 0.39
N GLY A 73 4.24 7.21 1.52
CA GLY A 73 3.31 7.76 2.51
C GLY A 73 3.25 9.30 2.44
N PRO A 74 4.08 10.04 3.20
CA PRO A 74 4.02 11.50 3.32
C PRO A 74 3.92 12.29 2.00
N PHE A 75 4.71 11.95 0.98
CA PHE A 75 4.63 12.63 -0.32
C PHE A 75 3.26 12.39 -0.99
N VAL A 76 2.80 11.14 -1.04
CA VAL A 76 1.50 10.80 -1.64
C VAL A 76 0.37 11.52 -0.92
N ASP A 77 0.37 11.50 0.41
CA ASP A 77 -0.70 12.11 1.21
C ASP A 77 -0.70 13.65 1.07
N ALA A 78 0.48 14.28 1.10
CA ALA A 78 0.61 15.71 0.89
C ALA A 78 0.20 16.12 -0.54
N PHE A 79 0.54 15.31 -1.54
CA PHE A 79 0.17 15.58 -2.92
C PHE A 79 -1.34 15.41 -3.15
N ASP A 80 -1.97 14.36 -2.61
CA ASP A 80 -3.44 14.21 -2.65
C ASP A 80 -4.14 15.38 -1.94
N ALA A 81 -3.61 15.84 -0.80
CA ALA A 81 -4.16 17.00 -0.08
C ALA A 81 -4.11 18.29 -0.92
N GLU A 82 -2.99 18.56 -1.60
CA GLU A 82 -2.84 19.68 -2.54
C GLU A 82 -3.84 19.63 -3.69
N LEU A 83 -4.01 18.44 -4.29
CA LEU A 83 -4.97 18.23 -5.37
C LEU A 83 -6.42 18.38 -4.90
N ARG A 84 -6.76 17.88 -3.71
CA ARG A 84 -8.09 18.08 -3.12
C ARG A 84 -8.36 19.54 -2.80
N ALA A 85 -7.35 20.28 -2.30
CA ALA A 85 -7.46 21.71 -2.06
C ALA A 85 -7.78 22.48 -3.34
N HIS A 86 -7.14 22.11 -4.44
CA HIS A 86 -7.46 22.65 -5.75
C HIS A 86 -8.85 22.28 -6.24
N ALA A 87 -9.25 21.02 -6.09
CA ALA A 87 -10.57 20.53 -6.50
C ALA A 87 -11.73 21.21 -5.74
N ARG A 88 -11.49 21.74 -4.53
CA ARG A 88 -12.47 22.58 -3.81
C ARG A 88 -12.78 23.89 -4.55
N LEU A 89 -11.80 24.46 -5.26
CA LEU A 89 -11.95 25.70 -6.03
C LEU A 89 -12.33 25.44 -7.50
N TYR A 90 -11.83 24.34 -8.07
CA TYR A 90 -11.96 23.99 -9.48
C TYR A 90 -12.48 22.56 -9.67
N ARG A 91 -13.71 22.31 -9.22
CA ARG A 91 -14.30 20.96 -9.29
C ARG A 91 -14.55 20.49 -10.72
N THR A 92 -14.96 21.41 -11.60
CA THR A 92 -15.31 21.13 -13.00
C THR A 92 -14.72 22.19 -13.94
N GLY A 93 -14.83 21.95 -15.25
CA GLY A 93 -14.37 22.90 -16.27
C GLY A 93 -12.88 22.76 -16.62
N PRO A 94 -12.34 23.68 -17.44
CA PRO A 94 -11.02 23.54 -18.05
C PRO A 94 -9.87 23.53 -17.05
N ARG A 95 -10.08 24.07 -15.84
CA ARG A 95 -9.09 24.12 -14.75
C ARG A 95 -9.24 23.02 -13.70
N SER A 96 -10.17 22.09 -13.89
CA SER A 96 -10.25 20.89 -13.04
C SER A 96 -9.00 20.03 -13.20
N LEU A 97 -8.53 19.42 -12.12
CA LEU A 97 -7.27 18.67 -12.13
C LEU A 97 -7.49 17.30 -11.52
N ARG A 98 -7.22 16.26 -12.31
CA ARG A 98 -7.17 14.86 -11.91
C ARG A 98 -5.93 14.26 -12.55
N LEU A 99 -5.20 13.43 -11.80
CA LEU A 99 -3.94 12.87 -12.26
C LEU A 99 -3.87 11.36 -12.15
N ARG A 100 -3.12 10.79 -13.08
CA ARG A 100 -2.53 9.46 -12.95
C ARG A 100 -1.07 9.66 -12.53
N ALA A 101 -0.55 8.78 -11.68
CA ALA A 101 0.86 8.78 -11.35
C ALA A 101 1.45 7.38 -11.38
N ALA A 102 2.74 7.28 -11.67
CA ALA A 102 3.53 6.07 -11.50
C ALA A 102 4.68 6.33 -10.53
N LEU A 103 4.86 5.41 -9.59
CA LEU A 103 5.98 5.38 -8.64
C LEU A 103 6.79 4.11 -8.89
N HIS A 104 8.05 4.28 -9.27
CA HIS A 104 8.99 3.20 -9.53
C HIS A 104 10.37 3.55 -8.96
N ALA A 105 11.32 2.63 -9.03
CA ALA A 105 12.71 2.88 -8.69
C ALA A 105 13.61 1.97 -9.53
N GLY A 106 14.73 2.50 -10.01
CA GLY A 106 15.64 1.77 -10.87
C GLY A 106 16.82 2.61 -11.33
N GLU A 107 17.57 2.09 -12.29
CA GLU A 107 18.80 2.70 -12.79
C GLU A 107 18.49 3.62 -13.99
N VAL A 108 18.88 4.88 -13.86
CA VAL A 108 18.70 5.91 -14.89
C VAL A 108 20.04 6.60 -15.11
N ALA A 109 20.39 6.82 -16.37
CA ALA A 109 21.60 7.56 -16.76
C ALA A 109 21.20 8.88 -17.44
N ARG A 110 22.09 9.86 -17.40
CA ARG A 110 21.95 11.12 -18.13
C ARG A 110 22.90 11.15 -19.32
N ASP A 111 22.41 11.56 -20.48
CA ASP A 111 23.22 11.87 -21.66
C ASP A 111 23.09 13.36 -22.05
N GLU A 112 23.64 13.74 -23.20
CA GLU A 112 23.57 15.11 -23.72
C GLU A 112 22.15 15.59 -24.05
N ARG A 113 21.19 14.66 -24.16
CA ARG A 113 19.81 14.91 -24.60
C ARG A 113 18.78 14.78 -23.49
N GLY A 114 19.12 14.10 -22.39
CA GLY A 114 18.25 13.97 -21.23
C GLY A 114 18.47 12.67 -20.46
N TRP A 115 17.40 12.19 -19.84
CA TRP A 115 17.41 10.95 -19.06
C TRP A 115 17.08 9.74 -19.92
N VAL A 116 17.85 8.66 -19.73
CA VAL A 116 17.69 7.39 -20.44
C VAL A 116 17.78 6.22 -19.46
N GLY A 117 16.91 5.23 -19.64
CA GLY A 117 16.91 4.03 -18.79
C GLY A 117 15.73 3.11 -19.09
N ALA A 118 15.93 1.81 -18.96
CA ALA A 118 14.84 0.84 -19.11
C ALA A 118 13.78 1.02 -18.00
N ASP A 119 14.22 1.27 -16.76
CA ASP A 119 13.32 1.52 -15.63
C ASP A 119 12.52 2.82 -15.80
N LEU A 120 13.13 3.84 -16.40
CA LEU A 120 12.41 5.07 -16.78
C LEU A 120 11.30 4.78 -17.80
N ASN A 121 11.60 4.00 -18.84
CA ASN A 121 10.59 3.58 -19.82
C ASN A 121 9.48 2.73 -19.19
N THR A 122 9.83 1.87 -18.24
CA THR A 122 8.86 1.10 -17.45
C THR A 122 7.93 2.03 -16.67
N ALA A 123 8.45 3.04 -15.98
CA ALA A 123 7.63 4.00 -15.24
C ALA A 123 6.64 4.77 -16.14
N PHE A 124 7.06 5.17 -17.34
CA PHE A 124 6.16 5.76 -18.33
C PHE A 124 5.06 4.78 -18.79
N ARG A 125 5.43 3.53 -19.06
CA ARG A 125 4.44 2.48 -19.44
C ARG A 125 3.45 2.20 -18.30
N MET A 126 3.86 2.33 -17.03
CA MET A 126 2.99 2.15 -15.88
C MET A 126 1.91 3.23 -15.78
N VAL A 127 2.24 4.51 -15.97
CA VAL A 127 1.25 5.60 -15.87
C VAL A 127 0.19 5.52 -16.99
N ASP A 128 0.55 4.90 -18.12
CA ASP A 128 -0.33 4.70 -19.27
C ASP A 128 -1.18 3.43 -19.21
N LEU A 129 -1.16 2.69 -18.11
CA LEU A 129 -1.92 1.46 -18.00
C LEU A 129 -3.42 1.69 -18.18
N PRO A 130 -4.09 0.88 -19.03
CA PRO A 130 -5.55 0.93 -19.18
C PRO A 130 -6.28 0.69 -17.85
N ALA A 131 -5.76 -0.20 -17.01
CA ALA A 131 -6.31 -0.47 -15.68
C ALA A 131 -6.26 0.78 -14.79
N LEU A 132 -5.15 1.53 -14.79
CA LEU A 132 -5.01 2.77 -14.02
C LEU A 132 -5.98 3.85 -14.53
N ARG A 133 -6.08 4.00 -15.85
CA ARG A 133 -7.03 4.92 -16.49
C ARG A 133 -8.47 4.59 -16.12
N GLY A 134 -8.90 3.36 -16.34
CA GLY A 134 -10.28 2.91 -16.06
C GLY A 134 -10.64 3.00 -14.58
N THR A 135 -9.67 2.73 -13.69
CA THR A 135 -9.85 2.89 -12.25
C THR A 135 -10.16 4.35 -11.91
N LEU A 136 -9.36 5.30 -12.40
CA LEU A 136 -9.58 6.72 -12.14
C LEU A 136 -10.88 7.22 -12.78
N GLU A 137 -11.23 6.76 -13.99
CA GLU A 137 -12.50 7.09 -14.64
C GLU A 137 -13.70 6.63 -13.80
N THR A 138 -13.61 5.46 -13.17
CA THR A 138 -14.66 4.93 -12.27
C THR A 138 -14.67 5.63 -10.91
N ALA A 139 -13.53 6.13 -10.45
CA ALA A 139 -13.36 6.81 -9.16
C ALA A 139 -13.82 8.28 -9.21
N ASP A 140 -15.12 8.50 -9.31
CA ASP A 140 -15.79 9.80 -9.37
C ASP A 140 -15.31 10.88 -8.36
N ARG A 141 -15.00 10.49 -7.12
CA ARG A 141 -14.49 11.42 -6.07
C ARG A 141 -12.96 11.47 -5.96
N ALA A 142 -12.22 10.72 -6.79
CA ALA A 142 -10.76 10.72 -6.76
C ALA A 142 -10.15 11.82 -7.65
N VAL A 143 -9.12 12.46 -7.11
CA VAL A 143 -8.26 13.42 -7.84
C VAL A 143 -6.93 12.79 -8.28
N LEU A 144 -6.60 11.60 -7.76
CA LEU A 144 -5.34 10.91 -8.00
C LEU A 144 -5.56 9.40 -8.08
N ALA A 145 -4.91 8.75 -9.04
CA ALA A 145 -4.70 7.30 -9.05
C ALA A 145 -3.22 6.99 -9.24
N LEU A 146 -2.69 6.05 -8.46
CA LEU A 146 -1.28 5.70 -8.40
C LEU A 146 -1.07 4.28 -8.93
N ALA A 147 -0.08 4.09 -9.78
CA ALA A 147 0.51 2.78 -10.06
C ALA A 147 1.87 2.70 -9.36
N VAL A 148 2.07 1.69 -8.53
CA VAL A 148 3.33 1.41 -7.84
C VAL A 148 3.93 0.13 -8.41
N SER A 149 5.22 0.14 -8.72
CA SER A 149 5.87 -1.03 -9.29
C SER A 149 5.92 -2.17 -8.27
N ASP A 150 5.90 -3.42 -8.75
CA ASP A 150 6.02 -4.60 -7.88
C ASP A 150 7.30 -4.56 -7.01
N LEU A 151 8.40 -3.99 -7.54
CA LEU A 151 9.63 -3.76 -6.78
C LEU A 151 9.39 -2.91 -5.50
N LEU A 152 8.74 -1.75 -5.62
CA LEU A 152 8.46 -0.87 -4.48
C LEU A 152 7.38 -1.46 -3.57
N TYR A 153 6.37 -2.12 -4.15
CA TYR A 153 5.34 -2.76 -3.36
C TYR A 153 5.94 -3.84 -2.47
N ARG A 154 6.75 -4.73 -3.05
CA ARG A 154 7.43 -5.74 -2.27
C ARG A 154 8.36 -5.07 -1.27
N ALA A 155 9.27 -4.19 -1.70
CA ALA A 155 10.30 -3.66 -0.81
C ALA A 155 9.74 -2.85 0.38
N ILE A 156 8.59 -2.18 0.23
CA ILE A 156 8.09 -1.21 1.21
C ILE A 156 6.63 -1.47 1.57
N VAL A 157 5.71 -1.45 0.60
CA VAL A 157 4.25 -1.43 0.87
C VAL A 157 3.80 -2.67 1.63
N ARG A 158 4.25 -3.87 1.23
CA ARG A 158 3.84 -5.14 1.87
C ARG A 158 4.15 -5.23 3.36
N HIS A 159 5.04 -4.37 3.85
CA HIS A 159 5.55 -4.38 5.22
C HIS A 159 4.73 -3.54 6.19
N ASP A 160 3.64 -2.88 5.73
CA ASP A 160 2.67 -2.18 6.59
C ASP A 160 3.35 -1.13 7.50
N HIS A 161 4.27 -0.36 6.93
CA HIS A 161 4.90 0.76 7.64
C HIS A 161 3.85 1.83 8.00
N PRO A 162 4.04 2.60 9.09
CA PRO A 162 3.11 3.66 9.47
C PRO A 162 2.79 4.61 8.29
N GLY A 163 1.50 4.83 8.04
CA GLY A 163 1.00 5.64 6.92
C GLY A 163 0.94 4.96 5.57
N ILE A 164 1.29 3.66 5.46
CA ILE A 164 1.24 2.88 4.22
C ILE A 164 0.47 1.59 4.47
N ASP A 165 -0.81 1.56 4.11
CA ASP A 165 -1.65 0.36 4.26
C ASP A 165 -1.63 -0.48 2.96
N PRO A 166 -1.04 -1.70 2.96
CA PRO A 166 -1.00 -2.56 1.78
C PRO A 166 -2.39 -2.97 1.28
N THR A 167 -3.42 -2.92 2.13
CA THR A 167 -4.78 -3.29 1.75
C THR A 167 -5.44 -2.27 0.81
N GLU A 168 -4.90 -1.05 0.72
CA GLU A 168 -5.32 -0.01 -0.24
C GLU A 168 -4.81 -0.24 -1.67
N TYR A 169 -3.95 -1.24 -1.86
CA TYR A 169 -3.33 -1.55 -3.14
C TYR A 169 -3.99 -2.77 -3.78
N ARG A 170 -4.17 -2.74 -5.10
CA ARG A 170 -4.65 -3.88 -5.88
C ARG A 170 -3.65 -4.24 -6.96
N GLU A 171 -3.24 -5.50 -6.96
CA GLU A 171 -2.39 -6.08 -7.99
C GLU A 171 -3.13 -6.11 -9.32
N VAL A 172 -2.47 -5.67 -10.39
CA VAL A 172 -2.95 -5.84 -11.76
C VAL A 172 -1.83 -6.38 -12.65
N PRO A 173 -2.16 -7.21 -13.66
CA PRO A 173 -1.19 -7.62 -14.67
C PRO A 173 -0.62 -6.40 -15.39
N PHE A 174 0.70 -6.39 -15.55
CA PHE A 174 1.40 -5.38 -16.31
C PHE A 174 1.93 -6.00 -17.61
N ALA A 175 1.16 -5.80 -18.68
CA ALA A 175 1.56 -6.15 -20.03
C ALA A 175 1.70 -4.86 -20.84
N ALA A 176 2.92 -4.60 -21.32
CA ALA A 176 3.23 -3.46 -22.17
C ALA A 176 4.17 -3.91 -23.30
N LYS A 177 4.51 -3.00 -24.22
CA LYS A 177 5.48 -3.32 -25.28
C LYS A 177 6.76 -3.85 -24.64
N GLU A 178 7.20 -5.05 -25.04
CA GLU A 178 8.39 -5.74 -24.51
C GLU A 178 8.31 -6.15 -23.02
N ILE A 179 7.17 -6.00 -22.35
CA ILE A 179 6.96 -6.40 -20.94
C ILE A 179 5.80 -7.39 -20.86
N SER A 180 6.07 -8.58 -20.32
CA SER A 180 5.06 -9.62 -20.09
C SER A 180 5.31 -10.33 -18.75
N GLY A 181 4.23 -10.74 -18.10
CA GLY A 181 4.31 -11.47 -16.82
C GLY A 181 4.67 -10.61 -15.60
N GLU A 182 4.83 -9.30 -15.77
CA GLU A 182 5.04 -8.36 -14.68
C GLU A 182 3.72 -7.90 -14.06
N ARG A 183 3.83 -7.19 -12.92
CA ARG A 183 2.68 -6.72 -12.15
C ARG A 183 2.92 -5.31 -11.65
N VAL A 184 1.84 -4.57 -11.46
CA VAL A 184 1.86 -3.29 -10.75
C VAL A 184 0.73 -3.27 -9.73
N TRP A 185 0.82 -2.34 -8.79
CA TRP A 185 -0.09 -2.21 -7.67
C TRP A 185 -0.77 -0.84 -7.75
N ILE A 186 -2.09 -0.84 -7.96
CA ILE A 186 -2.87 0.38 -8.07
C ILE A 186 -3.39 0.79 -6.70
N ARG A 187 -3.26 2.07 -6.35
CA ARG A 187 -3.88 2.72 -5.18
C ARG A 187 -4.64 3.95 -5.63
N VAL A 188 -5.78 4.23 -5.02
CA VAL A 188 -6.56 5.45 -5.26
C VAL A 188 -6.83 6.13 -3.91
N PRO A 189 -6.09 7.18 -3.53
CA PRO A 189 -6.28 7.84 -2.25
C PRO A 189 -7.73 8.21 -1.95
N GLY A 190 -8.15 7.90 -0.73
CA GLY A 190 -9.53 8.02 -0.28
C GLY A 190 -10.42 6.81 -0.61
N TYR A 191 -9.99 5.87 -1.45
CA TYR A 191 -10.64 4.58 -1.68
C TYR A 191 -9.84 3.45 -1.03
N TYR A 192 -10.51 2.64 -0.21
CA TYR A 192 -9.91 1.45 0.37
C TYR A 192 -9.65 0.35 -0.67
N GLU A 193 -10.48 0.28 -1.71
CA GLU A 193 -10.18 -0.53 -2.90
C GLU A 193 -10.29 0.35 -4.16
N PRO A 194 -9.28 0.33 -5.03
CA PRO A 194 -9.37 0.92 -6.36
C PRO A 194 -10.63 0.40 -7.11
N PRO A 195 -11.57 1.29 -7.47
CA PRO A 195 -12.81 0.88 -8.11
C PRO A 195 -12.56 0.42 -9.55
N GLY A 196 -13.40 -0.48 -10.05
CA GLY A 196 -13.32 -0.97 -11.44
C GLY A 196 -12.26 -2.05 -11.67
N LEU A 197 -11.55 -2.49 -10.64
CA LEU A 197 -10.65 -3.64 -10.69
C LEU A 197 -11.33 -4.92 -10.17
N PRO A 198 -11.02 -6.09 -10.75
CA PRO A 198 -11.51 -7.37 -10.26
C PRO A 198 -10.97 -7.68 -8.86
N ALA A 199 -11.73 -8.43 -8.07
CA ALA A 199 -11.29 -8.86 -6.75
C ALA A 199 -10.06 -9.80 -6.85
N PRO A 200 -9.15 -9.79 -5.85
CA PRO A 200 -8.02 -10.71 -5.82
C PRO A 200 -8.49 -12.17 -5.99
N GLY A 201 -7.94 -12.87 -6.98
CA GLY A 201 -8.26 -14.28 -7.24
C GLY A 201 -9.42 -14.56 -8.21
N THR A 202 -10.07 -13.53 -8.78
CA THR A 202 -11.07 -13.75 -9.85
C THR A 202 -10.47 -13.82 -11.26
N SER A 203 -9.15 -13.99 -11.37
CA SER A 203 -8.50 -14.38 -12.62
C SER A 203 -8.96 -15.80 -12.97
N ARG A 204 -10.17 -15.92 -13.53
CA ARG A 204 -10.52 -17.09 -14.32
C ARG A 204 -9.48 -17.18 -15.42
N GLU A 205 -8.77 -18.30 -15.43
CA GLU A 205 -8.11 -18.83 -16.60
C GLU A 205 -9.12 -18.88 -17.75
N SER A 206 -9.30 -17.77 -18.47
CA SER A 206 -9.86 -17.82 -19.83
C SER A 206 -8.71 -18.20 -20.75
N GLY A 207 -8.30 -19.46 -20.64
CA GLY A 207 -7.60 -20.17 -21.70
C GLY A 207 -8.53 -20.26 -22.90
N GLN A 208 -8.50 -19.25 -23.77
CA GLN A 208 -9.02 -19.34 -25.12
C GLN A 208 -7.84 -19.25 -26.08
N ALA A 209 -7.23 -20.41 -26.30
CA ALA A 209 -6.33 -20.61 -27.43
C ALA A 209 -7.13 -20.47 -28.74
N PRO A 210 -6.55 -19.90 -29.80
CA PRO A 210 -7.19 -19.88 -31.11
C PRO A 210 -7.31 -21.32 -31.67
N PRO A 211 -8.33 -21.61 -32.51
CA PRO A 211 -8.57 -22.98 -32.98
C PRO A 211 -7.49 -23.41 -33.95
N VAL A 212 -6.71 -24.42 -33.58
CA VAL A 212 -5.80 -25.13 -34.48
C VAL A 212 -6.55 -26.35 -35.04
N GLY A 213 -6.71 -26.39 -36.36
CA GLY A 213 -7.33 -27.51 -37.07
C GLY A 213 -6.49 -28.78 -37.02
N ASN A 214 -7.18 -29.91 -36.91
CA ASN A 214 -6.69 -31.29 -36.89
C ASN A 214 -5.63 -31.64 -37.95
N ALA A 215 -4.65 -32.47 -37.59
CA ALA A 215 -4.61 -33.88 -38.03
C ALA A 215 -3.34 -34.63 -37.55
N ALA A 216 -3.57 -35.90 -37.19
CA ALA A 216 -2.66 -37.07 -37.21
C ALA A 216 -1.79 -37.40 -35.97
N ASP A 217 -2.33 -38.32 -35.17
CA ASP A 217 -1.67 -39.40 -34.40
C ASP A 217 -0.65 -40.23 -35.24
N PRO A 218 0.29 -41.05 -34.68
CA PRO A 218 -0.03 -42.00 -33.59
C PRO A 218 1.08 -42.42 -32.58
N ALA A 219 0.57 -43.04 -31.50
CA ALA A 219 1.03 -44.26 -30.80
C ALA A 219 2.38 -44.30 -30.05
N GLY A 220 2.30 -44.76 -28.79
CA GLY A 220 3.45 -45.31 -28.05
C GLY A 220 3.21 -45.55 -26.56
N ALA A 221 2.37 -46.54 -26.21
CA ALA A 221 2.21 -46.99 -24.83
C ALA A 221 3.49 -47.67 -24.30
N THR A 222 3.87 -47.41 -23.04
CA THR A 222 4.17 -48.48 -22.07
C THR A 222 3.95 -48.02 -20.63
N ARG A 223 3.17 -48.84 -19.92
CA ARG A 223 2.89 -48.84 -18.48
C ARG A 223 4.08 -49.49 -17.75
N ARG A 224 4.54 -48.91 -16.63
CA ARG A 224 5.25 -49.65 -15.57
C ARG A 224 4.83 -49.15 -14.19
N GLU A 225 4.39 -50.10 -13.38
CA GLU A 225 4.03 -49.98 -11.97
C GLU A 225 5.25 -49.79 -11.05
N ALA A 226 4.94 -49.25 -9.88
CA ALA A 226 5.81 -48.80 -8.79
C ALA A 226 6.45 -49.93 -7.95
N PRO A 227 7.38 -49.55 -7.05
CA PRO A 227 7.47 -50.14 -5.72
C PRO A 227 7.12 -49.12 -4.62
N ALA A 228 6.61 -49.64 -3.50
CA ALA A 228 6.20 -48.92 -2.29
C ALA A 228 7.39 -48.74 -1.28
N PRO A 229 7.16 -48.23 -0.05
CA PRO A 229 7.41 -46.85 0.37
C PRO A 229 8.65 -46.70 1.28
N ALA A 230 9.31 -45.54 1.23
CA ALA A 230 10.41 -45.17 2.13
C ALA A 230 9.94 -44.19 3.22
N GLU A 231 10.52 -44.37 4.40
CA GLU A 231 10.19 -43.77 5.70
C GLU A 231 10.20 -42.22 5.74
N ALA A 232 9.36 -41.66 6.62
CA ALA A 232 9.20 -40.22 6.83
C ALA A 232 10.38 -39.60 7.62
N PRO A 233 10.88 -38.41 7.23
CA PRO A 233 11.84 -37.65 8.04
C PRO A 233 11.14 -36.89 9.19
N PRO A 234 11.85 -36.57 10.29
CA PRO A 234 11.27 -35.97 11.50
C PRO A 234 10.86 -34.51 11.31
N ASP A 235 9.90 -34.09 12.14
CA ASP A 235 9.21 -32.79 12.16
C ASP A 235 10.15 -31.57 12.10
N ALA A 236 9.78 -30.61 11.26
CA ALA A 236 10.42 -29.29 11.17
C ALA A 236 10.09 -28.44 12.42
N PRO A 237 11.02 -27.60 12.91
CA PRO A 237 10.75 -26.71 14.04
C PRO A 237 9.72 -25.63 13.65
N PRO A 238 8.90 -25.13 14.59
CA PRO A 238 7.89 -24.12 14.31
C PRO A 238 8.53 -22.82 13.78
N ALA A 239 8.01 -22.34 12.65
CA ALA A 239 8.32 -21.03 12.10
C ALA A 239 7.69 -19.93 12.96
N GLY A 240 8.47 -18.91 13.32
CA GLY A 240 7.94 -17.71 14.00
C GLY A 240 8.61 -17.33 15.33
N ASN A 241 9.89 -17.65 15.55
CA ASN A 241 10.63 -17.08 16.67
C ASN A 241 11.39 -15.82 16.22
N SER A 242 10.90 -14.64 16.60
CA SER A 242 11.70 -13.40 16.62
C SER A 242 11.86 -12.95 18.06
N GLY A 243 12.64 -13.70 18.84
CA GLY A 243 13.13 -13.24 20.13
C GLY A 243 14.08 -12.06 19.94
N ILE A 244 13.70 -10.89 20.44
CA ILE A 244 14.58 -9.72 20.52
C ILE A 244 15.66 -10.02 21.56
N GLY A 245 16.91 -10.17 21.13
CA GLY A 245 18.09 -10.19 22.00
C GLY A 245 18.90 -8.91 21.80
N THR A 246 19.09 -8.13 22.86
CA THR A 246 20.00 -6.98 22.84
C THR A 246 21.44 -7.48 22.96
N VAL A 247 22.25 -7.30 21.91
CA VAL A 247 23.69 -7.60 21.93
C VAL A 247 24.47 -6.31 22.06
N HIS A 248 25.22 -6.14 23.15
CA HIS A 248 26.23 -5.09 23.26
C HIS A 248 27.57 -5.65 22.78
N GLY A 249 27.97 -5.27 21.56
CA GLY A 249 29.28 -5.60 21.02
C GLY A 249 29.72 -4.54 20.01
N GLY A 250 30.77 -3.79 20.36
CA GLY A 250 31.34 -2.78 19.46
C GLY A 250 32.23 -3.44 18.41
N ILE A 251 31.83 -3.37 17.14
CA ILE A 251 32.68 -3.76 16.01
C ILE A 251 33.40 -2.50 15.53
N HIS A 252 34.62 -2.27 16.04
CA HIS A 252 35.52 -1.28 15.46
C HIS A 252 36.52 -2.00 14.56
N HIS A 253 36.54 -1.62 13.28
CA HIS A 253 37.43 -2.12 12.22
C HIS A 253 37.19 -3.54 11.69
N GLY A 254 36.03 -3.75 11.05
CA GLY A 254 35.92 -4.66 9.89
C GLY A 254 36.18 -6.16 10.11
N GLY A 255 36.13 -6.66 11.33
CA GLY A 255 36.25 -8.10 11.63
C GLY A 255 34.90 -8.83 11.78
N ILE A 256 34.87 -10.12 11.48
CA ILE A 256 33.75 -11.04 11.79
C ILE A 256 33.86 -11.44 13.28
N GLY A 257 32.87 -11.05 14.08
CA GLY A 257 32.76 -11.47 15.48
C GLY A 257 32.00 -12.80 15.62
N VAL A 258 32.61 -13.80 16.25
CA VAL A 258 31.93 -15.05 16.62
C VAL A 258 31.72 -15.05 18.14
N ASN A 259 30.46 -15.03 18.58
CA ASN A 259 30.10 -15.10 20.00
C ASN A 259 29.88 -16.56 20.41
N ARG A 260 30.49 -16.99 21.52
CA ARG A 260 30.15 -18.23 22.22
C ARG A 260 29.67 -17.88 23.63
N GLY A 261 28.38 -18.09 23.88
CA GLY A 261 27.74 -17.97 25.19
C GLY A 261 26.35 -18.63 25.17
N GLU A 262 25.92 -19.17 26.31
CA GLU A 262 24.57 -19.72 26.46
C GLU A 262 23.52 -18.61 26.54
N VAL A 263 22.51 -18.69 25.67
CA VAL A 263 21.38 -17.78 25.66
C VAL A 263 20.30 -18.31 26.61
N ASN A 264 20.11 -17.65 27.74
CA ASN A 264 19.00 -17.94 28.65
C ASN A 264 17.77 -17.07 28.29
N GLN A 265 16.75 -17.69 27.71
CA GLN A 265 15.46 -17.04 27.44
C GLN A 265 14.52 -17.21 28.65
N ARG A 266 13.96 -16.10 29.15
CA ARG A 266 12.97 -16.11 30.23
C ARG A 266 11.60 -15.71 29.70
N TRP A 267 10.64 -16.61 29.79
CA TRP A 267 9.24 -16.36 29.49
C TRP A 267 8.61 -15.59 30.66
N ILE A 268 8.20 -14.35 30.43
CA ILE A 268 7.28 -13.66 31.34
C ILE A 268 5.88 -14.06 30.89
N GLY A 269 5.40 -15.20 31.40
CA GLY A 269 3.99 -15.51 31.32
C GLY A 269 3.23 -14.40 32.04
N ALA A 270 2.27 -13.78 31.34
CA ALA A 270 1.20 -13.07 32.01
C ALA A 270 0.63 -14.04 33.05
N THR A 271 0.79 -13.66 34.32
CA THR A 271 0.32 -14.42 35.46
C THR A 271 -1.14 -14.77 35.27
N GLY A 272 -1.44 -16.06 35.23
CA GLY A 272 -2.78 -16.57 35.13
C GLY A 272 -3.66 -16.08 36.29
N ALA A 273 -4.82 -15.59 35.94
CA ALA A 273 -6.04 -15.81 36.69
C ALA A 273 -7.18 -15.97 35.67
N ASP A 274 -7.79 -17.15 35.75
CA ASP A 274 -8.98 -17.64 35.08
C ASP A 274 -8.90 -18.11 33.61
N THR A 275 -8.59 -19.40 33.48
CA THR A 275 -8.99 -20.23 32.35
C THR A 275 -10.46 -20.61 32.50
N GLY A 276 -11.33 -19.94 31.75
CA GLY A 276 -12.74 -20.28 31.66
C GLY A 276 -13.50 -19.33 30.74
N GLU A 277 -13.57 -19.65 29.45
CA GLU A 277 -14.75 -19.34 28.62
C GLU A 277 -15.31 -17.90 28.65
N GLU A 278 -14.46 -16.86 28.59
CA GLU A 278 -14.87 -15.53 28.13
C GLU A 278 -14.27 -15.27 26.76
N THR A 279 -14.97 -15.68 25.70
CA THR A 279 -14.84 -15.00 24.42
C THR A 279 -15.05 -13.51 24.69
N ALA A 280 -13.98 -12.72 24.55
CA ALA A 280 -14.06 -11.27 24.57
C ALA A 280 -15.07 -10.86 23.50
N ASN A 281 -16.31 -10.64 23.93
CA ASN A 281 -17.43 -10.29 23.06
C ASN A 281 -17.07 -8.94 22.46
N LEU A 282 -16.85 -8.91 21.15
CA LEU A 282 -16.40 -7.75 20.40
C LEU A 282 -17.29 -6.53 20.71
N ARG A 283 -18.59 -6.76 20.93
CA ARG A 283 -19.53 -5.70 21.33
C ARG A 283 -19.25 -5.12 22.70
N ARG A 284 -18.85 -5.96 23.67
CA ARG A 284 -18.54 -5.50 25.02
C ARG A 284 -17.33 -4.56 24.99
N GLU A 285 -16.31 -4.90 24.20
CA GLU A 285 -15.13 -4.04 24.02
C GLU A 285 -15.44 -2.77 23.21
N LEU A 286 -16.30 -2.85 22.18
CA LEU A 286 -16.77 -1.66 21.47
C LEU A 286 -17.55 -0.69 22.37
N GLU A 287 -18.41 -1.21 23.25
CA GLU A 287 -19.15 -0.38 24.20
C GLU A 287 -18.23 0.23 25.26
N ARG A 288 -17.20 -0.51 25.70
CA ARG A 288 -16.16 0.03 26.58
C ARG A 288 -15.42 1.19 25.92
N LEU A 289 -15.00 1.05 24.67
CA LEU A 289 -14.38 2.14 23.90
C LEU A 289 -15.30 3.36 23.78
N ARG A 290 -16.61 3.15 23.62
CA ARG A 290 -17.60 4.25 23.58
C ARG A 290 -17.67 5.03 24.90
N VAL A 291 -17.55 4.34 26.03
CA VAL A 291 -17.48 4.99 27.35
C VAL A 291 -16.18 5.77 27.50
N GLU A 292 -15.05 5.17 27.12
CA GLU A 292 -13.74 5.82 27.20
C GLU A 292 -13.65 7.06 26.28
N LEU A 293 -14.25 7.02 25.09
CA LEU A 293 -14.33 8.16 24.17
C LEU A 293 -15.13 9.33 24.76
N LYS A 294 -16.25 9.05 25.44
CA LYS A 294 -17.04 10.08 26.14
C LYS A 294 -16.26 10.71 27.29
N GLU A 295 -15.48 9.92 28.03
CA GLU A 295 -14.62 10.42 29.10
C GLU A 295 -13.46 11.26 28.56
N ALA A 296 -12.86 10.89 27.42
CA ALA A 296 -11.83 11.68 26.75
C ALA A 296 -12.37 13.06 26.32
N LEU A 297 -13.59 13.13 25.77
CA LEU A 297 -14.25 14.41 25.47
C LEU A 297 -14.48 15.25 26.74
N ARG A 298 -14.95 14.63 27.83
CA ARG A 298 -15.15 15.31 29.12
C ARG A 298 -13.85 15.90 29.68
N ARG A 299 -12.73 15.19 29.51
CA ARG A 299 -11.38 15.63 29.88
C ARG A 299 -10.78 16.65 28.91
N ARG A 300 -11.45 16.90 27.78
CA ARG A 300 -10.98 17.75 26.67
C ARG A 300 -9.68 17.24 26.03
N GLU A 301 -9.48 15.93 26.02
CA GLU A 301 -8.37 15.27 25.33
C GLU A 301 -8.63 15.18 23.81
N ILE A 302 -9.91 15.25 23.41
CA ILE A 302 -10.38 15.32 22.02
C ILE A 302 -11.44 16.43 21.88
N ASP A 303 -11.58 16.99 20.68
CA ASP A 303 -12.64 17.96 20.38
C ASP A 303 -13.97 17.27 20.01
N GLU A 304 -15.04 18.09 19.90
CA GLU A 304 -16.38 17.60 19.59
C GLU A 304 -16.50 17.00 18.18
N GLU A 305 -15.64 17.40 17.25
CA GLU A 305 -15.61 16.89 15.88
C GLU A 305 -15.00 15.49 15.86
N THR A 306 -13.82 15.34 16.47
CA THR A 306 -13.11 14.08 16.66
C THR A 306 -13.97 13.07 17.43
N HIS A 307 -14.65 13.49 18.50
CA HIS A 307 -15.57 12.61 19.24
C HIS A 307 -16.74 12.12 18.37
N ARG A 308 -17.30 12.98 17.51
CA ARG A 308 -18.40 12.61 16.61
C ARG A 308 -17.95 11.60 15.56
N ASP A 309 -16.80 11.85 14.94
CA ASP A 309 -16.25 11.01 13.89
C ASP A 309 -15.81 9.64 14.46
N ALA A 310 -15.13 9.64 15.60
CA ALA A 310 -14.79 8.41 16.33
C ALA A 310 -16.04 7.62 16.75
N GLY A 311 -17.10 8.32 17.16
CA GLY A 311 -18.39 7.70 17.47
C GLY A 311 -19.03 7.01 16.24
N ALA A 312 -18.96 7.65 15.08
CA ALA A 312 -19.48 7.07 13.83
C ALA A 312 -18.72 5.80 13.41
N GLU A 313 -17.41 5.74 13.66
CA GLU A 313 -16.62 4.53 13.43
C GLU A 313 -16.99 3.41 14.41
N LEU A 314 -17.23 3.72 15.69
CA LEU A 314 -17.74 2.72 16.64
C LEU A 314 -19.11 2.16 16.23
N ASP A 315 -20.02 3.01 15.75
CA ASP A 315 -21.33 2.59 15.22
C ASP A 315 -21.17 1.63 14.01
N GLU A 316 -20.22 1.92 13.13
CA GLU A 316 -19.91 1.07 11.97
C GLU A 316 -19.31 -0.28 12.38
N ALA A 317 -18.42 -0.31 13.36
CA ALA A 317 -17.88 -1.55 13.91
C ALA A 317 -19.00 -2.40 14.55
N GLU A 318 -19.88 -1.78 15.30
CA GLU A 318 -20.98 -2.46 16.01
C GLU A 318 -22.00 -3.07 15.05
N ARG A 319 -22.33 -2.37 13.95
CA ARG A 319 -23.21 -2.88 12.87
C ARG A 319 -22.74 -4.22 12.29
N HIS A 320 -21.46 -4.51 12.36
CA HIS A 320 -20.85 -5.71 11.78
C HIS A 320 -20.26 -6.67 12.80
N ALA A 321 -20.37 -6.36 14.10
CA ALA A 321 -19.77 -7.15 15.17
C ALA A 321 -20.34 -8.59 15.23
N GLU A 322 -21.67 -8.76 15.16
CA GLU A 322 -22.31 -10.09 15.16
C GLU A 322 -21.83 -10.98 14.03
N ALA A 323 -21.84 -10.44 12.81
CA ALA A 323 -21.41 -11.19 11.63
C ALA A 323 -19.90 -11.48 11.71
N ALA A 324 -19.09 -10.56 12.25
CA ALA A 324 -17.66 -10.78 12.44
C ALA A 324 -17.36 -11.89 13.48
N GLU A 325 -18.16 -11.96 14.56
CA GLU A 325 -18.10 -13.04 15.56
C GLU A 325 -18.54 -14.39 14.98
N ALA A 326 -19.54 -14.39 14.08
CA ALA A 326 -19.97 -15.56 13.31
C ALA A 326 -18.96 -16.01 12.23
N ARG A 327 -17.74 -15.48 12.24
CA ARG A 327 -16.65 -15.74 11.30
C ARG A 327 -16.94 -15.34 9.84
N ASP A 328 -17.82 -14.36 9.61
CA ASP A 328 -18.00 -13.76 8.29
C ASP A 328 -16.82 -12.84 7.95
N GLU A 329 -16.00 -13.27 7.00
CA GLU A 329 -14.77 -12.57 6.60
C GLU A 329 -15.03 -11.13 6.08
N PRO A 330 -16.07 -10.89 5.26
CA PRO A 330 -16.47 -9.52 4.89
C PRO A 330 -16.81 -8.64 6.09
N ALA A 331 -17.57 -9.16 7.07
CA ALA A 331 -17.96 -8.45 8.28
C ALA A 331 -16.75 -8.14 9.17
N ARG A 332 -15.85 -9.11 9.39
CA ARG A 332 -14.56 -8.90 10.09
C ARG A 332 -13.75 -7.80 9.42
N GLY A 333 -13.71 -7.80 8.09
CA GLY A 333 -13.10 -6.73 7.32
C GLY A 333 -13.71 -5.36 7.61
N ARG A 334 -15.05 -5.24 7.76
CA ARG A 334 -15.70 -3.96 8.08
C ARG A 334 -15.40 -3.50 9.51
N VAL A 335 -15.43 -4.41 10.46
CA VAL A 335 -15.05 -4.14 11.87
C VAL A 335 -13.60 -3.65 11.93
N LEU A 336 -12.65 -4.35 11.28
CA LEU A 336 -11.25 -3.93 11.25
C LEU A 336 -11.06 -2.55 10.61
N ARG A 337 -11.81 -2.22 9.54
CA ARG A 337 -11.78 -0.90 8.91
C ARG A 337 -12.24 0.21 9.85
N ALA A 338 -13.37 -0.01 10.52
CA ALA A 338 -13.90 0.92 11.51
C ALA A 338 -12.91 1.16 12.66
N LEU A 339 -12.32 0.08 13.20
CA LEU A 339 -11.33 0.18 14.27
C LEU A 339 -10.03 0.88 13.83
N ARG A 340 -9.56 0.70 12.59
CA ARG A 340 -8.37 1.43 12.11
C ARG A 340 -8.62 2.92 11.92
N ARG A 341 -9.78 3.31 11.41
CA ARG A 341 -10.17 4.74 11.31
C ARG A 341 -10.32 5.35 12.69
N LEU A 342 -10.97 4.63 13.60
CA LEU A 342 -11.04 5.02 15.01
C LEU A 342 -9.64 5.24 15.60
N LYS A 343 -8.69 4.32 15.36
CA LYS A 343 -7.31 4.44 15.83
C LYS A 343 -6.65 5.73 15.35
N GLY A 344 -6.78 6.08 14.07
CA GLY A 344 -6.20 7.30 13.51
C GLY A 344 -6.81 8.58 14.10
N LEU A 345 -8.10 8.55 14.44
CA LEU A 345 -8.79 9.69 15.07
C LEU A 345 -8.39 9.90 16.54
N VAL A 346 -7.95 8.85 17.23
CA VAL A 346 -7.62 8.88 18.67
C VAL A 346 -6.14 8.59 18.95
N GLU A 347 -5.28 8.73 17.94
CA GLU A 347 -3.86 8.34 18.03
C GLU A 347 -3.11 9.10 19.13
N ASP A 348 -3.46 10.37 19.36
CA ASP A 348 -2.88 11.23 20.40
C ASP A 348 -3.41 10.94 21.81
N VAL A 349 -4.45 10.11 21.94
CA VAL A 349 -5.01 9.69 23.23
C VAL A 349 -4.50 8.29 23.55
N GLY A 350 -3.32 8.22 24.15
CA GLY A 350 -2.56 6.97 24.32
C GLY A 350 -3.33 5.81 24.95
N GLY A 351 -4.29 6.07 25.83
CA GLY A 351 -5.16 5.04 26.40
C GLY A 351 -6.12 4.42 25.36
N LEU A 352 -6.75 5.26 24.55
CA LEU A 352 -7.69 4.83 23.50
C LEU A 352 -6.95 4.15 22.34
N ALA A 353 -5.84 4.71 21.87
CA ALA A 353 -5.05 4.14 20.79
C ALA A 353 -4.57 2.71 21.11
N GLY A 354 -4.17 2.47 22.37
CA GLY A 354 -3.78 1.15 22.87
C GLY A 354 -4.95 0.16 22.88
N ALA A 355 -6.11 0.57 23.42
CA ALA A 355 -7.31 -0.27 23.49
C ALA A 355 -7.83 -0.65 22.10
N VAL A 356 -7.88 0.30 21.17
CA VAL A 356 -8.29 0.06 19.78
C VAL A 356 -7.31 -0.91 19.08
N THR A 357 -6.00 -0.78 19.35
CA THR A 357 -4.99 -1.69 18.80
C THR A 357 -5.15 -3.11 19.34
N ALA A 358 -5.43 -3.28 20.63
CA ALA A 358 -5.71 -4.58 21.21
C ALA A 358 -6.93 -5.24 20.55
N LEU A 359 -8.00 -4.47 20.32
CA LEU A 359 -9.22 -4.97 19.67
C LEU A 359 -8.98 -5.35 18.20
N ILE A 360 -8.18 -4.58 17.46
CA ILE A 360 -7.74 -4.93 16.09
C ILE A 360 -7.04 -6.29 16.08
N ASN A 361 -6.18 -6.55 17.07
CA ASN A 361 -5.47 -7.83 17.16
C ASN A 361 -6.40 -9.00 17.52
N VAL A 362 -7.40 -8.78 18.39
CA VAL A 362 -8.42 -9.79 18.72
C VAL A 362 -9.23 -10.17 17.47
N VAL A 363 -9.69 -9.18 16.70
CA VAL A 363 -10.46 -9.44 15.47
C VAL A 363 -9.59 -10.11 14.39
N ARG A 364 -8.28 -9.81 14.34
CA ARG A 364 -7.30 -10.52 13.49
C ARG A 364 -7.02 -11.96 13.94
N GLY A 365 -6.97 -12.21 15.25
CA GLY A 365 -6.60 -13.50 15.85
C GLY A 365 -7.71 -14.56 15.85
N GLY A 366 -8.93 -14.22 15.44
CA GLY A 366 -10.07 -15.15 15.32
C GLY A 366 -9.98 -16.16 14.16
N THR A 367 -8.81 -16.27 13.52
CA THR A 367 -8.46 -17.26 12.49
C THR A 367 -7.58 -18.34 13.11
N ALA A 368 -8.20 -19.23 13.89
CA ALA A 368 -7.64 -20.52 14.25
C ALA A 368 -8.63 -21.62 13.82
#